data_AF-A0A1G3WV08-F1
#
_entry.id   AF-A0A1G3WV08-F1
#
_cell.length_a   1.000
_cell.length_b   1.000
_cell.length_c   1.000
_cell.angle_alpha   90.00
_cell.angle_beta   90.00
_cell.angle_gamma   90.00
#
_symmetry.space_group_name_H-M   'P 1'
#
loop_
_entity.id
_entity.type
_entity.pdbx_description
1 polymer ?
#
loop_
_entity_poly.entity_id
_entity_poly.type
_entity_poly.pdbx_seq_one_letter_code
_entity_poly.pdbx_strand_id
1 'polypeptide(L)'
;MKKFMVFYIAFSIIFLVMIYFFTLVQETNKRTLDVFYELADEAVVMGDFDPFIKYQSIAFEQIDEVYTQFYGFHVYHVIAQLDDQYLNQFSVFVIPISDISYATELEDPIDLTGITITDSLTDQLIYSTETDSDYDKYAVSYGIEKLGFYYYAPELEESGSIDIVLDDYSGNPIFSKTYDFTLVEFDPENVGSFTLGYSQSEIEELMDLSSYTQPALIQNITIFVIIDISMGGLLNFFLKKKKL
;
A
#
# COMPACT_ATOMS: atom_id res chain seq x y z
N MET A 1 -20.41 36.90 31.06
CA MET A 1 -21.31 36.48 29.96
C MET A 1 -20.69 36.76 28.60
N LYS A 2 -20.47 38.02 28.16
CA LYS A 2 -19.87 38.30 26.83
C LYS A 2 -18.50 37.64 26.59
N LYS A 3 -17.54 37.80 27.51
CA LYS A 3 -16.20 37.18 27.39
C LYS A 3 -16.25 35.64 27.33
N PHE A 4 -17.12 35.02 28.13
CA PHE A 4 -17.32 33.56 28.13
C PHE A 4 -17.94 33.08 26.81
N MET A 5 -18.92 33.80 26.28
CA MET A 5 -19.58 33.45 25.01
C MET A 5 -18.62 33.59 23.83
N VAL A 6 -17.76 34.62 23.83
CA VAL A 6 -16.68 34.77 22.84
C VAL A 6 -15.69 33.61 22.91
N PHE A 7 -15.29 33.21 24.12
CA PHE A 7 -14.38 32.07 24.30
C PHE A 7 -15.01 30.75 23.85
N TYR A 8 -16.28 30.53 24.18
CA TYR A 8 -17.04 29.36 23.74
C TYR A 8 -17.08 29.27 22.21
N ILE A 9 -17.49 30.35 21.53
CA ILE A 9 -17.57 30.38 20.06
C ILE A 9 -16.19 30.13 19.43
N ALA A 10 -15.14 30.75 19.95
CA ALA A 10 -13.78 30.53 19.46
C ALA A 10 -13.37 29.05 19.59
N PHE A 11 -13.68 28.44 20.74
CA PHE A 11 -13.40 27.02 20.98
C PHE A 11 -14.22 26.11 20.05
N SER A 12 -15.52 26.37 19.87
CA SER A 12 -16.38 25.62 18.96
C SER A 12 -15.88 25.69 17.51
N ILE A 13 -15.39 26.83 17.05
CA ILE A 13 -14.79 26.96 15.71
C ILE A 13 -13.53 26.11 15.59
N ILE A 14 -12.64 26.14 16.60
CA ILE A 14 -11.43 25.30 16.60
C ILE A 14 -11.81 23.81 16.54
N PHE A 15 -12.78 23.38 17.33
CA PHE A 15 -13.26 22.00 17.32
C PHE A 15 -13.88 21.61 15.99
N LEU A 16 -14.66 22.50 15.36
CA LEU A 16 -15.21 22.26 14.03
C LEU A 16 -14.10 22.04 12.99
N VAL A 17 -13.06 22.87 13.01
CA VAL A 17 -11.89 22.73 12.12
C VAL A 17 -11.18 21.41 12.37
N MET A 18 -11.00 21.01 13.63
CA MET A 18 -10.40 19.71 13.97
C MET A 18 -11.24 18.56 13.44
N ILE A 19 -12.56 18.57 13.64
CA ILE A 19 -13.47 17.51 13.17
C ILE A 19 -13.44 17.41 11.65
N TYR A 20 -13.46 18.54 10.95
CA TYR A 20 -13.30 18.59 9.50
C TYR A 20 -11.98 17.92 9.07
N PHE A 21 -10.85 18.33 9.66
CA PHE A 21 -9.54 17.81 9.29
C PHE A 21 -9.39 16.32 9.59
N PHE A 22 -9.77 15.86 10.79
CA PHE A 22 -9.69 14.45 11.16
C PHE A 22 -10.58 13.58 10.29
N THR A 23 -11.80 14.04 9.98
CA THR A 23 -12.70 13.29 9.08
C THR A 23 -12.08 13.16 7.69
N LEU A 24 -11.52 14.26 7.16
CA LEU A 24 -10.90 14.23 5.84
C LEU A 24 -9.70 13.28 5.79
N VAL A 25 -8.78 13.36 6.75
CA VAL A 25 -7.61 12.45 6.81
C VAL A 25 -8.04 11.00 6.96
N GLN A 26 -9.00 10.72 7.85
CA GLN A 26 -9.47 9.35 8.11
C GLN A 26 -10.11 8.72 6.87
N GLU A 27 -11.03 9.43 6.22
CA GLU A 27 -11.75 8.90 5.06
C GLU A 27 -10.84 8.81 3.83
N THR A 28 -9.90 9.75 3.65
CA THR A 28 -8.88 9.64 2.60
C THR A 28 -8.02 8.40 2.80
N ASN A 29 -7.46 8.19 4.00
CA ASN A 29 -6.63 7.01 4.28
C ASN A 29 -7.41 5.71 4.12
N LYS A 30 -8.67 5.69 4.58
CA LYS A 30 -9.54 4.53 4.40
C LYS A 30 -9.75 4.24 2.92
N ARG A 31 -10.08 5.25 2.11
CA ARG A 31 -10.29 5.06 0.68
C ARG A 31 -9.02 4.61 -0.03
N THR A 32 -7.85 5.12 0.36
CA THR A 32 -6.56 4.67 -0.19
C THR A 32 -6.37 3.17 0.05
N LEU A 33 -6.66 2.69 1.26
CA LEU A 33 -6.59 1.27 1.58
C LEU A 33 -7.67 0.47 0.83
N ASP A 34 -8.90 0.97 0.74
CA ASP A 34 -9.99 0.31 0.02
C ASP A 34 -9.62 0.12 -1.47
N VAL A 35 -9.09 1.16 -2.13
CA VAL A 35 -8.62 1.08 -3.53
C VAL A 35 -7.47 0.07 -3.67
N PHE A 36 -6.51 0.07 -2.75
CA PHE A 36 -5.41 -0.89 -2.77
C PHE A 36 -5.92 -2.34 -2.72
N TYR A 37 -6.87 -2.64 -1.83
CA TYR A 37 -7.46 -3.99 -1.73
C TYR A 37 -8.38 -4.32 -2.90
N GLU A 38 -9.12 -3.34 -3.45
CA GLU A 38 -9.92 -3.50 -4.67
C GLU A 38 -9.03 -3.94 -5.84
N LEU A 39 -7.92 -3.24 -6.07
CA LEU A 39 -6.97 -3.58 -7.14
C LEU A 39 -6.27 -4.93 -6.91
N ALA A 40 -5.96 -5.27 -5.65
CA ALA A 40 -5.37 -6.58 -5.33
C ALA A 40 -6.34 -7.73 -5.63
N ASP A 41 -7.61 -7.60 -5.24
CA ASP A 41 -8.65 -8.59 -5.52
C ASP A 41 -8.89 -8.74 -7.02
N GLU A 42 -8.98 -7.63 -7.75
CA GLU A 42 -9.10 -7.64 -9.21
C GLU A 42 -7.91 -8.35 -9.88
N ALA A 43 -6.69 -8.11 -9.39
CA ALA A 43 -5.49 -8.76 -9.92
C ALA A 43 -5.54 -10.29 -9.78
N VAL A 44 -5.97 -10.79 -8.62
CA VAL A 44 -6.12 -12.24 -8.37
C VAL A 44 -7.25 -12.84 -9.22
N VAL A 45 -8.39 -12.17 -9.29
CA VAL A 45 -9.57 -12.68 -10.01
C VAL A 45 -9.34 -12.72 -11.52
N MET A 46 -8.67 -11.70 -12.06
CA MET A 46 -8.45 -11.55 -13.50
C MET A 46 -7.14 -12.21 -13.96
N GLY A 47 -6.19 -12.45 -13.04
CA GLY A 47 -4.82 -12.87 -13.37
C GLY A 47 -4.00 -11.78 -14.05
N ASP A 48 -4.37 -10.51 -13.87
CA ASP A 48 -3.73 -9.34 -14.47
C ASP A 48 -3.28 -8.38 -13.37
N PHE A 49 -1.97 -8.31 -13.14
CA PHE A 49 -1.36 -7.53 -12.07
C PHE A 49 -1.03 -6.10 -12.50
N ASP A 50 -1.17 -5.78 -13.78
CA ASP A 50 -0.78 -4.48 -14.33
C ASP A 50 -1.52 -3.32 -13.64
N PRO A 51 -2.85 -3.36 -13.37
CA PRO A 51 -3.52 -2.29 -12.64
C PRO A 51 -2.98 -2.08 -11.22
N PHE A 52 -2.69 -3.16 -10.50
CA PHE A 52 -2.15 -3.12 -9.13
C PHE A 52 -0.73 -2.54 -9.09
N ILE A 53 0.11 -2.93 -10.06
CA ILE A 53 1.48 -2.42 -10.18
C ILE A 53 1.46 -0.97 -10.66
N LYS A 54 0.62 -0.64 -11.64
CA LYS A 54 0.43 0.73 -12.16
C LYS A 54 0.03 1.71 -11.05
N TYR A 55 -0.68 1.25 -10.03
CA TYR A 55 -1.03 2.04 -8.85
C TYR A 55 0.14 2.36 -7.92
N GLN A 56 1.17 1.53 -7.90
CA GLN A 56 2.28 1.63 -6.93
C GLN A 56 3.61 2.06 -7.56
N SER A 57 3.67 2.18 -8.87
CA SER A 57 4.90 2.43 -9.64
C SER A 57 4.85 3.75 -10.38
N ILE A 58 6.02 4.30 -10.69
CA ILE A 58 6.16 5.38 -11.67
C ILE A 58 6.07 4.82 -13.09
N ALA A 59 6.73 3.68 -13.31
CA ALA A 59 6.66 2.93 -14.54
C ALA A 59 7.00 1.46 -14.27
N PHE A 60 6.57 0.56 -15.14
CA PHE A 60 6.88 -0.87 -15.02
C PHE A 60 6.94 -1.56 -16.38
N GLU A 61 7.66 -2.67 -16.44
CA GLU A 61 7.71 -3.58 -17.59
C GLU A 61 7.61 -5.01 -17.08
N GLN A 62 6.73 -5.82 -17.70
CA GLN A 62 6.66 -7.25 -17.39
C GLN A 62 7.84 -7.97 -18.07
N ILE A 63 8.66 -8.65 -17.26
CA ILE A 63 9.81 -9.42 -17.73
C ILE A 63 9.37 -10.83 -18.12
N ASP A 64 8.54 -11.45 -17.28
CA ASP A 64 8.22 -12.87 -17.40
C ASP A 64 6.95 -13.26 -16.64
N GLU A 65 6.40 -14.41 -17.05
CA GLU A 65 5.24 -15.01 -16.41
C GLU A 65 5.36 -16.54 -16.47
N VAL A 66 5.34 -17.19 -15.32
CA VAL A 66 5.59 -18.63 -15.20
C VAL A 66 4.56 -19.26 -14.27
N TYR A 67 4.00 -20.39 -14.70
CA TYR A 67 3.10 -21.19 -13.89
C TYR A 67 3.69 -22.56 -13.61
N THR A 68 3.51 -23.00 -12.37
CA THR A 68 3.80 -24.36 -11.92
C THR A 68 2.50 -25.11 -11.67
N GLN A 69 2.55 -26.21 -10.91
CA GLN A 69 1.35 -26.89 -10.44
C GLN A 69 0.68 -26.13 -9.28
N PHE A 70 1.47 -25.43 -8.44
CA PHE A 70 0.99 -24.87 -7.18
C PHE A 70 0.96 -23.35 -7.16
N TYR A 71 1.82 -22.71 -7.96
CA TYR A 71 2.01 -21.26 -7.98
C TYR A 71 2.03 -20.68 -9.39
N GLY A 72 1.53 -19.45 -9.53
CA GLY A 72 1.84 -18.52 -10.63
C GLY A 72 2.84 -17.47 -10.17
N PHE A 73 3.78 -17.12 -11.05
CA PHE A 73 4.85 -16.16 -10.82
C PHE A 73 4.81 -15.09 -11.90
N HIS A 74 4.69 -13.82 -11.50
CA HIS A 74 4.78 -12.68 -12.42
C HIS A 74 5.98 -11.83 -12.03
N VAL A 75 6.85 -11.57 -12.99
CA VAL A 75 8.12 -10.87 -12.76
C VAL A 75 8.12 -9.57 -13.54
N TYR A 76 8.46 -8.48 -12.85
CA TYR A 76 8.42 -7.12 -13.37
C TYR A 76 9.70 -6.37 -13.06
N HIS A 77 10.13 -5.52 -13.99
CA HIS A 77 11.02 -4.42 -13.70
C HIS A 77 10.15 -3.22 -13.35
N VAL A 78 10.29 -2.72 -12.13
CA VAL A 78 9.52 -1.57 -11.63
C VAL A 78 10.45 -0.40 -11.42
N ILE A 79 10.04 0.78 -11.88
CA ILE A 79 10.63 2.06 -11.52
C ILE A 79 9.80 2.65 -10.39
N ALA A 80 10.41 2.72 -9.21
CA ALA A 80 9.86 3.40 -8.06
C ALA A 80 10.49 4.80 -7.92
N GLN A 81 9.86 5.65 -7.11
CA GLN A 81 10.44 6.93 -6.71
C GLN A 81 10.52 7.00 -5.20
N LEU A 82 11.73 7.25 -4.69
CA LEU A 82 11.96 7.59 -3.30
C LEU A 82 12.61 8.96 -3.26
N ASP A 83 11.98 9.90 -2.54
CA ASP A 83 12.33 11.32 -2.57
C ASP A 83 12.36 11.87 -4.01
N ASP A 84 13.53 12.26 -4.50
CA ASP A 84 13.76 12.82 -5.84
C ASP A 84 14.57 11.87 -6.75
N GLN A 85 14.68 10.59 -6.40
CA GLN A 85 15.45 9.60 -7.15
C GLN A 85 14.57 8.45 -7.65
N TYR A 86 14.81 8.05 -8.90
CA TYR A 86 14.21 6.85 -9.47
C TYR A 86 15.03 5.63 -9.08
N LEU A 87 14.34 4.63 -8.53
CA LEU A 87 14.92 3.37 -8.10
C LEU A 87 14.49 2.26 -9.04
N ASN A 88 15.41 1.34 -9.31
CA ASN A 88 15.16 0.18 -10.14
C ASN A 88 14.86 -1.01 -9.24
N GLN A 89 13.62 -1.51 -9.28
CA GLN A 89 13.18 -2.65 -8.48
C GLN A 89 12.93 -3.86 -9.36
N PHE A 90 13.36 -5.02 -8.86
CA PHE A 90 13.03 -6.31 -9.46
C PHE A 90 11.88 -6.93 -8.67
N SER A 91 10.67 -6.84 -9.23
CA SER A 91 9.47 -7.26 -8.52
C SER A 91 9.04 -8.66 -8.91
N VAL A 92 8.70 -9.49 -7.92
CA VAL A 92 8.23 -10.86 -8.14
C VAL A 92 6.95 -11.08 -7.34
N PHE A 93 5.86 -11.36 -8.04
CA PHE A 93 4.56 -11.69 -7.48
C PHE A 93 4.37 -13.19 -7.47
N VAL A 94 3.91 -13.72 -6.33
CA VAL A 94 3.68 -15.15 -6.12
C VAL A 94 2.24 -15.39 -5.72
N ILE A 95 1.54 -16.18 -6.55
CA ILE A 95 0.10 -16.38 -6.44
C ILE A 95 -0.17 -17.87 -6.29
N PRO A 96 -0.87 -18.32 -5.24
CA PRO A 96 -1.30 -19.70 -5.13
C PRO A 96 -2.40 -20.01 -6.16
N ILE A 97 -2.16 -21.01 -7.00
CA ILE A 97 -3.17 -21.53 -7.96
C ILE A 97 -3.80 -22.85 -7.48
N SER A 98 -3.39 -23.31 -6.30
CA SER A 98 -3.90 -24.52 -5.64
C SER A 98 -3.82 -24.36 -4.12
N ASP A 99 -4.35 -25.33 -3.39
CA ASP A 99 -4.29 -25.35 -1.92
C ASP A 99 -2.85 -25.58 -1.43
N ILE A 100 -2.32 -24.62 -0.67
CA ILE A 100 -0.94 -24.58 -0.16
C ILE A 100 -0.93 -24.13 1.30
N SER A 101 0.17 -24.39 2.00
CA SER A 101 0.38 -23.84 3.35
C SER A 101 0.92 -22.41 3.27
N TYR A 102 0.36 -21.52 4.09
CA TYR A 102 0.77 -20.13 4.22
C TYR A 102 0.40 -19.63 5.63
N ALA A 103 1.01 -18.52 6.05
CA ALA A 103 0.76 -17.92 7.36
C ALA A 103 -0.64 -17.28 7.44
N THR A 104 -1.37 -17.54 8.52
CA THR A 104 -2.69 -16.93 8.78
C THR A 104 -2.61 -15.75 9.76
N GLU A 105 -1.43 -15.46 10.28
CA GLU A 105 -1.15 -14.36 11.21
C GLU A 105 0.04 -13.54 10.70
N LEU A 106 0.07 -12.25 11.02
CA LEU A 106 1.12 -11.33 10.57
C LEU A 106 2.50 -11.71 11.10
N GLU A 107 2.56 -12.13 12.37
CA GLU A 107 3.78 -12.64 13.01
C GLU A 107 3.66 -14.15 13.09
N ASP A 108 4.30 -14.87 12.17
CA ASP A 108 4.38 -16.33 12.19
C ASP A 108 5.85 -16.77 12.12
N PRO A 109 6.49 -17.14 13.25
CA PRO A 109 7.92 -17.42 13.31
C PRO A 109 8.32 -18.74 12.63
N ILE A 110 7.35 -19.54 12.16
CA ILE A 110 7.64 -20.76 11.40
C ILE A 110 7.44 -20.55 9.89
N ASP A 111 7.01 -19.37 9.45
CA ASP A 111 6.98 -19.03 8.02
C ASP A 111 8.42 -18.87 7.49
N LEU A 112 8.80 -19.75 6.57
CA LEU A 112 10.10 -19.73 5.90
C LEU A 112 10.03 -19.20 4.46
N THR A 113 8.91 -18.56 4.09
CA THR A 113 8.71 -17.98 2.77
C THR A 113 9.70 -16.84 2.52
N GLY A 114 10.49 -16.92 1.45
CA GLY A 114 11.54 -15.96 1.18
C GLY A 114 11.97 -15.93 -0.28
N ILE A 115 12.64 -14.84 -0.66
CA ILE A 115 13.40 -14.74 -1.90
C ILE A 115 14.89 -14.65 -1.58
N THR A 116 15.69 -15.30 -2.41
CA THR A 116 17.14 -15.10 -2.48
C THR A 116 17.52 -14.72 -3.90
N ILE A 117 18.31 -13.66 -4.03
CA ILE A 117 18.86 -13.16 -5.29
C ILE A 117 20.39 -13.19 -5.19
N THR A 118 21.03 -13.89 -6.11
CA THR A 118 22.49 -13.95 -6.22
C THR A 118 22.96 -13.51 -7.59
N ASP A 119 24.21 -13.04 -7.69
CA ASP A 119 24.88 -12.83 -8.97
C ASP A 119 25.21 -14.19 -9.59
N SER A 120 24.74 -14.45 -10.81
CA SER A 120 24.83 -15.77 -11.46
C SER A 120 26.27 -16.16 -11.87
N LEU A 121 27.19 -15.20 -11.91
CA LEU A 121 28.59 -15.43 -12.29
C LEU A 121 29.49 -15.68 -11.08
N THR A 122 29.21 -15.00 -9.98
CA THR A 122 30.05 -14.96 -8.78
C THR A 122 29.46 -15.71 -7.58
N ASP A 123 28.17 -16.05 -7.64
CA ASP A 123 27.38 -16.62 -6.54
C ASP A 123 27.35 -15.71 -5.29
N GLN A 124 27.59 -14.40 -5.50
CA GLN A 124 27.53 -13.41 -4.44
C GLN A 124 26.06 -13.09 -4.12
N LEU A 125 25.70 -13.08 -2.84
CA LEU A 125 24.39 -12.64 -2.39
C LEU A 125 24.18 -11.15 -2.73
N ILE A 126 23.10 -10.86 -3.47
CA ILE A 126 22.64 -9.51 -3.78
C ILE A 126 21.54 -9.11 -2.80
N TYR A 127 20.54 -9.99 -2.62
CA TYR A 127 19.40 -9.74 -1.74
C TYR A 127 18.88 -11.04 -1.12
N SER A 128 18.43 -11.00 0.12
CA SER A 128 17.65 -12.07 0.74
C SER A 128 16.70 -11.50 1.78
N THR A 129 15.46 -11.99 1.77
CA THR A 129 14.46 -11.68 2.79
C THR A 129 14.94 -12.03 4.21
N GLU A 130 15.74 -13.09 4.38
CA GLU A 130 16.23 -13.52 5.70
C GLU A 130 17.14 -12.47 6.35
N THR A 131 17.83 -11.66 5.53
CA THR A 131 18.75 -10.62 6.01
C THR A 131 18.16 -9.21 5.98
N ASP A 132 16.94 -9.07 5.46
CA ASP A 132 16.26 -7.80 5.32
C ASP A 132 15.43 -7.48 6.56
N SER A 133 15.83 -6.42 7.28
CA SER A 133 15.19 -6.02 8.54
C SER A 133 13.73 -5.62 8.38
N ASP A 134 13.30 -5.27 7.17
CA ASP A 134 11.90 -4.97 6.90
C ASP A 134 11.00 -6.21 7.02
N TYR A 135 11.58 -7.41 7.02
CA TYR A 135 10.87 -8.70 7.13
C TYR A 135 11.10 -9.45 8.45
N ASP A 136 11.96 -8.96 9.35
CA ASP A 136 12.36 -9.60 10.62
C ASP A 136 11.21 -10.10 11.52
N LYS A 137 9.99 -9.57 11.35
CA LYS A 137 8.80 -9.89 12.15
C LYS A 137 7.58 -10.25 11.34
N TYR A 138 7.68 -10.28 10.02
CA TYR A 138 6.53 -10.42 9.15
C TYR A 138 6.60 -11.73 8.39
N ALA A 139 5.55 -12.52 8.54
CA ALA A 139 5.35 -13.70 7.72
C ALA A 139 4.98 -13.27 6.29
N VAL A 140 5.89 -13.44 5.33
CA VAL A 140 5.67 -12.98 3.95
C VAL A 140 4.46 -13.63 3.32
N SER A 141 4.24 -14.93 3.58
CA SER A 141 3.11 -15.66 3.01
C SER A 141 1.76 -15.23 3.58
N TYR A 142 1.72 -14.42 4.65
CA TYR A 142 0.50 -13.79 5.14
C TYR A 142 -0.13 -12.84 4.11
N GLY A 143 0.65 -12.38 3.11
CA GLY A 143 0.10 -11.71 1.93
C GLY A 143 -1.03 -12.50 1.28
N ILE A 144 -0.96 -13.84 1.25
CA ILE A 144 -2.02 -14.70 0.70
C ILE A 144 -3.33 -14.53 1.47
N GLU A 145 -3.28 -14.49 2.80
CA GLU A 145 -4.47 -14.29 3.64
C GLU A 145 -5.12 -12.91 3.42
N LYS A 146 -4.33 -11.91 3.03
CA LYS A 146 -4.79 -10.52 2.92
C LYS A 146 -5.13 -10.05 1.53
N LEU A 147 -4.35 -10.47 0.54
CA LEU A 147 -4.38 -10.00 -0.83
C LEU A 147 -4.65 -11.13 -1.82
N GLY A 148 -4.56 -12.39 -1.39
CA GLY A 148 -4.58 -13.55 -2.28
C GLY A 148 -3.24 -13.86 -2.95
N PHE A 149 -2.19 -13.07 -2.69
CA PHE A 149 -0.82 -13.25 -3.18
C PHE A 149 0.17 -12.54 -2.26
N TYR A 150 1.46 -12.80 -2.45
CA TYR A 150 2.54 -11.99 -1.86
C TYR A 150 3.50 -11.55 -2.95
N TYR A 151 4.32 -10.53 -2.68
CA TYR A 151 5.30 -10.05 -3.64
C TYR A 151 6.54 -9.50 -2.95
N TYR A 152 7.64 -9.51 -3.70
CA TYR A 152 8.90 -8.86 -3.35
C TYR A 152 9.16 -7.74 -4.35
N ALA A 153 9.81 -6.67 -3.91
CA ALA A 153 10.25 -5.58 -4.78
C ALA A 153 11.62 -5.01 -4.33
N PRO A 154 12.67 -5.85 -4.19
CA PRO A 154 14.01 -5.37 -3.85
C PRO A 154 14.53 -4.37 -4.88
N GLU A 155 15.18 -3.32 -4.39
CA GLU A 155 16.00 -2.45 -5.22
C GLU A 155 17.26 -3.20 -5.65
N LEU A 156 17.59 -3.09 -6.94
CA LEU A 156 18.86 -3.57 -7.48
C LEU A 156 19.69 -2.36 -7.89
N GLU A 157 20.93 -2.30 -7.39
CA GLU A 157 21.85 -1.17 -7.60
C GLU A 157 22.82 -1.38 -8.78
N GLU A 158 22.87 -2.59 -9.35
CA GLU A 158 23.77 -2.94 -10.44
C GLU A 158 23.05 -3.75 -11.53
N SER A 159 23.52 -3.60 -12.78
CA SER A 159 23.08 -4.45 -13.89
C SER A 159 23.88 -5.74 -13.90
N GLY A 160 23.24 -6.86 -14.18
CA GLY A 160 23.91 -8.15 -14.15
C GLY A 160 22.97 -9.30 -14.47
N SER A 161 23.54 -10.49 -14.52
CA SER A 161 22.77 -11.73 -14.62
C SER A 161 22.54 -12.22 -13.19
N ILE A 162 21.27 -12.35 -12.80
CA ILE A 162 20.87 -12.66 -11.42
C ILE A 162 20.15 -14.00 -11.38
N ASP A 163 20.47 -14.82 -10.39
CA ASP A 163 19.76 -16.04 -10.07
C ASP A 163 18.75 -15.78 -8.96
N ILE A 164 17.49 -16.13 -9.21
CA ILE A 164 16.39 -16.00 -8.26
C ILE A 164 16.03 -17.37 -7.73
N VAL A 165 15.85 -17.49 -6.42
CA VAL A 165 15.24 -18.64 -5.76
C VAL A 165 14.12 -18.14 -4.84
N LEU A 166 12.94 -18.75 -4.95
CA LEU A 166 11.82 -18.51 -4.04
C LEU A 166 11.53 -19.79 -3.26
N ASP A 167 11.36 -19.64 -1.96
CA ASP A 167 10.99 -20.72 -1.04
C ASP A 167 9.57 -20.55 -0.51
N ASP A 168 8.88 -21.66 -0.26
CA ASP A 168 7.54 -21.69 0.34
C ASP A 168 7.56 -21.56 1.87
N TYR A 169 6.37 -21.60 2.47
CA TYR A 169 6.16 -21.56 3.92
C TYR A 169 7.02 -22.56 4.71
N SER A 170 7.35 -23.72 4.12
CA SER A 170 8.16 -24.76 4.76
C SER A 170 9.65 -24.69 4.37
N GLY A 171 10.06 -23.68 3.61
CA GLY A 171 11.44 -23.49 3.15
C GLY A 171 11.82 -24.39 1.97
N ASN A 172 10.84 -24.88 1.20
CA ASN A 172 11.13 -25.66 -0.01
C ASN A 172 11.16 -24.74 -1.23
N PRO A 173 12.11 -24.93 -2.16
CA PRO A 173 12.21 -24.12 -3.36
C PRO A 173 11.02 -24.39 -4.30
N ILE A 174 10.28 -23.33 -4.63
CA ILE A 174 9.11 -23.35 -5.52
C ILE A 174 9.37 -22.70 -6.88
N PHE A 175 10.42 -21.89 -6.97
CA PHE A 175 10.84 -21.24 -8.20
C PHE A 175 12.35 -21.04 -8.21
N SER A 176 12.98 -21.28 -9.35
CA SER A 176 14.37 -20.91 -9.58
C SER A 176 14.61 -20.57 -11.04
N LYS A 177 15.15 -19.38 -11.31
CA LYS A 177 15.43 -18.92 -12.67
C LYS A 177 16.47 -17.80 -12.70
N THR A 178 17.26 -17.79 -13.78
CA THR A 178 18.21 -16.73 -14.09
C THR A 178 17.55 -15.66 -14.95
N TYR A 179 17.80 -14.38 -14.64
CA TYR A 179 17.37 -13.23 -15.42
C TYR A 179 18.56 -12.31 -15.74
N ASP A 180 18.56 -11.71 -16.92
CA ASP A 180 19.47 -10.61 -17.22
C ASP A 180 18.78 -9.29 -16.87
N PHE A 181 19.24 -8.64 -15.80
CA PHE A 181 18.70 -7.39 -15.31
C PHE A 181 19.56 -6.20 -15.75
N THR A 182 18.93 -5.18 -16.31
CA THR A 182 19.61 -3.97 -16.78
C THR A 182 18.98 -2.76 -16.11
N LEU A 183 19.79 -1.98 -15.40
CA LEU A 183 19.34 -0.72 -14.82
C LEU A 183 18.93 0.27 -15.90
N VAL A 184 17.84 0.96 -15.63
CA VAL A 184 17.33 2.02 -16.50
C VAL A 184 17.46 3.35 -15.76
N GLU A 185 18.16 4.29 -16.39
CA GLU A 185 18.07 5.71 -16.03
C GLU A 185 16.75 6.23 -16.59
N PHE A 186 15.72 6.27 -15.74
CA PHE A 186 14.36 6.56 -16.18
C PHE A 186 14.18 8.05 -16.54
N ASP A 187 13.62 8.30 -17.73
CA ASP A 187 13.19 9.61 -18.21
C ASP A 187 11.68 9.57 -18.53
N PRO A 188 10.84 10.33 -17.79
CA PRO A 188 9.40 10.38 -18.05
C PRO A 188 9.03 10.82 -19.47
N GLU A 189 9.89 11.59 -20.15
CA GLU A 189 9.67 12.03 -21.53
C GLU A 189 10.05 10.96 -22.57
N ASN A 190 10.76 9.92 -22.16
CA ASN A 190 11.19 8.82 -23.01
C ASN A 190 11.17 7.48 -22.26
N VAL A 191 9.95 6.96 -22.07
CA VAL A 191 9.67 5.78 -21.24
C VAL A 191 10.14 4.44 -21.81
N GLY A 192 10.62 4.41 -23.06
CA GLY A 192 11.10 3.19 -23.69
C GLY A 192 10.05 2.08 -23.77
N SER A 193 10.37 0.89 -23.25
CA SER A 193 9.48 -0.28 -23.15
C SER A 193 8.56 -0.24 -21.93
N PHE A 194 8.77 0.68 -21.00
CA PHE A 194 7.99 0.76 -19.77
C PHE A 194 6.60 1.32 -20.02
N THR A 195 5.64 0.75 -19.29
CA THR A 195 4.30 1.31 -19.13
C THR A 195 4.32 2.27 -17.95
N LEU A 196 3.78 3.49 -18.14
CA LEU A 196 3.66 4.46 -17.05
C LEU A 196 2.65 4.03 -15.99
N GLY A 197 2.96 4.38 -14.76
CA GLY A 197 2.05 4.39 -13.61
C GLY A 197 0.82 5.27 -13.86
N TYR A 198 -0.13 5.25 -12.92
CA TYR A 198 -1.27 6.16 -13.00
C TYR A 198 -0.81 7.62 -12.86
N SER A 199 -1.29 8.47 -13.76
CA SER A 199 -1.20 9.91 -13.62
C SER A 199 -1.98 10.39 -12.39
N GLN A 200 -1.66 11.58 -11.91
CA GLN A 200 -2.39 12.19 -10.80
C GLN A 200 -3.91 12.27 -11.08
N SER A 201 -4.32 12.59 -12.31
CA SER A 201 -5.74 12.62 -12.67
C SER A 201 -6.41 11.26 -12.65
N GLU A 202 -5.70 10.20 -13.08
CA GLU A 202 -6.23 8.83 -13.00
C GLU A 202 -6.34 8.37 -11.54
N ILE A 203 -5.38 8.73 -10.69
CA ILE A 203 -5.45 8.45 -9.24
C ILE A 203 -6.63 9.20 -8.62
N GLU A 204 -6.84 10.47 -8.95
CA GLU A 204 -7.98 11.25 -8.43
C GLU A 204 -9.33 10.65 -8.85
N GLU A 205 -9.45 10.17 -10.09
CA GLU A 205 -10.65 9.48 -10.59
C GLU A 205 -10.86 8.13 -9.90
N LEU A 206 -9.82 7.32 -9.79
CA LEU A 206 -9.85 6.00 -9.14
C LEU A 206 -10.24 6.11 -7.65
N MET A 207 -9.69 7.12 -6.98
CA MET A 207 -9.93 7.36 -5.57
C MET A 207 -11.36 7.89 -5.31
N ASP A 208 -11.89 8.72 -6.23
CA ASP A 208 -13.19 9.39 -6.13
C ASP A 208 -13.47 9.94 -4.71
N LEU A 209 -12.47 10.63 -4.13
CA LEU A 209 -12.49 11.03 -2.72
C LEU A 209 -13.73 11.84 -2.35
N SER A 210 -14.28 12.62 -3.29
CA SER A 210 -15.48 13.42 -3.08
C SER A 210 -16.67 12.55 -2.66
N SER A 211 -16.90 11.43 -3.35
CA SER A 211 -18.05 10.55 -3.09
C SER A 211 -17.98 9.88 -1.71
N TYR A 212 -16.78 9.69 -1.16
CA TYR A 212 -16.57 9.05 0.15
C TYR A 212 -16.42 10.05 1.30
N THR A 213 -15.70 11.15 1.08
CA THR A 213 -15.42 12.15 2.13
C THR A 213 -16.60 13.07 2.41
N GLN A 214 -17.36 13.49 1.39
CA GLN A 214 -18.45 14.46 1.59
C GLN A 214 -19.56 13.92 2.49
N PRO A 215 -20.08 12.68 2.32
CA PRO A 215 -21.11 12.15 3.21
C PRO A 215 -20.65 12.09 4.66
N ALA A 216 -19.42 11.63 4.90
CA ALA A 216 -18.82 11.53 6.23
C ALA A 216 -18.64 12.91 6.87
N LEU A 217 -18.17 13.90 6.11
CA LEU A 217 -18.04 15.28 6.57
C LEU A 217 -19.39 15.87 6.97
N ILE A 218 -20.41 15.71 6.12
CA ILE A 218 -21.78 16.18 6.41
C ILE A 218 -22.29 15.53 7.70
N GLN A 219 -22.12 14.23 7.86
CA GLN A 219 -22.55 13.50 9.05
C GLN A 219 -21.82 14.01 10.31
N ASN A 220 -20.50 14.05 10.31
CA ASN A 220 -19.70 14.40 11.49
C ASN A 220 -19.87 15.87 11.89
N ILE A 221 -19.95 16.78 10.91
CA ILE A 221 -20.22 18.21 11.17
C ILE A 221 -21.64 18.38 11.72
N THR A 222 -22.63 17.67 11.18
CA THR A 222 -24.01 17.74 11.67
C THR A 222 -24.10 17.27 13.13
N ILE A 223 -23.47 16.14 13.46
CA ILE A 223 -23.40 15.62 14.83
C ILE A 223 -22.74 16.66 15.75
N PHE A 224 -21.62 17.23 15.34
CA PHE A 224 -20.92 18.26 16.11
C PHE A 224 -21.81 19.48 16.37
N VAL A 225 -22.45 20.04 15.34
CA VAL A 225 -23.30 21.23 15.45
C VAL A 225 -24.46 20.98 16.41
N ILE A 226 -25.09 19.80 16.35
CA ILE A 226 -26.18 19.42 17.29
C ILE A 226 -25.67 19.38 18.73
N ILE A 227 -24.51 18.76 18.98
CA ILE A 227 -23.90 18.66 20.30
C ILE A 227 -23.50 20.04 20.81
N ASP A 228 -22.86 20.86 19.97
CA ASP A 228 -22.38 22.19 20.31
C ASP A 228 -23.54 23.12 20.67
N ILE A 229 -24.60 23.17 19.86
CA ILE A 229 -25.80 23.97 20.16
C ILE A 229 -26.44 23.52 21.47
N SER A 230 -26.55 22.20 21.69
CA SER A 230 -27.13 21.63 22.92
C SER A 230 -26.30 22.00 24.15
N MET A 231 -24.98 21.90 24.06
CA MET A 231 -24.05 22.20 25.14
C MET A 231 -24.03 23.71 25.46
N GLY A 232 -23.96 24.57 24.43
CA GLY A 232 -24.08 26.02 24.58
C GLY A 232 -25.41 26.43 25.23
N GLY A 233 -26.51 25.76 24.85
CA GLY A 233 -27.84 25.93 25.45
C GLY A 233 -27.88 25.58 26.95
N LEU A 234 -27.38 24.39 27.30
CA LEU A 234 -27.29 23.93 28.69
C LEU A 234 -26.41 24.85 29.54
N LEU A 235 -25.22 25.20 29.04
CA LEU A 235 -24.28 26.10 29.74
C LEU A 235 -24.92 27.47 30.00
N ASN A 236 -25.62 28.05 29.02
CA ASN A 236 -26.33 29.32 29.20
C ASN A 236 -27.45 29.22 30.24
N PHE A 237 -28.21 28.12 30.25
CA PHE A 237 -29.26 27.87 31.25
C PHE A 237 -28.68 27.82 32.67
N PHE A 238 -27.61 27.05 32.90
CA PHE A 238 -26.95 26.95 34.21
C PHE A 238 -26.28 28.27 34.63
N LEU A 239 -25.65 28.99 33.71
CA LEU A 239 -25.03 30.29 34.00
C LEU A 239 -26.06 31.37 34.35
N LYS A 240 -27.26 31.32 33.75
CA LYS A 240 -28.38 32.19 34.14
C LYS A 240 -28.92 31.79 35.52
N LYS A 241 -29.04 30.49 35.81
CA LYS A 241 -29.55 29.97 37.10
C LYS A 241 -28.60 30.25 38.27
N LYS A 242 -27.29 30.31 38.03
CA LYS A 242 -26.25 30.70 39.01
C LYS A 242 -26.12 32.21 39.24
N LYS A 243 -26.78 33.06 38.45
CA LYS A 243 -26.96 34.50 38.76
C LYS A 243 -28.15 34.70 39.70
N LEU A 244 -28.08 34.02 40.85
CA LEU A 244 -28.78 34.31 42.10
C LEU A 244 -27.67 34.50 43.15
#